data_AF-A0AAU9AVY7-F1
#
_entry.id   AF-A0AAU9AVY7-F1
#
_cell.length_a   1.000
_cell.length_b   1.000
_cell.length_c   1.000
_cell.angle_alpha   90.00
_cell.angle_beta   90.00
_cell.angle_gamma   90.00
#
_symmetry.space_group_name_H-M   'P 1'
#
loop_
_entity.id
_entity.type
_entity.pdbx_description
1 polymer ?
#
loop_
_entity_poly.entity_id
_entity_poly.type
_entity_poly.pdbx_seq_one_letter_code
_entity_poly.pdbx_strand_id
1 'polypeptide(L)' 'MHRTRAELDGDLCQLSAALPLWRRHWRDDEVFWPRVDSLIERLLTVTPRTERCHVVAHINRIIAAQGLQHAPYE' A
#
# COMPACT_ATOMS: atom_id res chain seq x y z
N MET A 1 19.64 5.64 2.48
CA MET A 1 19.51 4.58 3.50
C MET A 1 18.33 3.72 3.11
N HIS A 2 18.52 2.41 3.02
CA HIS A 2 17.46 1.47 2.70
C HIS A 2 16.68 1.12 3.98
N ARG A 3 15.34 1.11 3.93
CA ARG A 3 14.53 0.68 5.07
C ARG A 3 14.76 -0.80 5.37
N THR A 4 14.81 -1.13 6.64
CA THR A 4 14.84 -2.51 7.11
C THR A 4 13.48 -3.16 6.91
N ARG A 5 13.44 -4.49 6.86
CA ARG A 5 12.19 -5.25 6.72
C ARG A 5 11.17 -4.92 7.80
N ALA A 6 11.61 -4.75 9.05
CA ALA A 6 10.72 -4.42 10.17
C ALA A 6 10.07 -3.03 10.00
N GLU A 7 10.80 -2.05 9.46
CA GLU A 7 10.25 -0.72 9.15
C GLU A 7 9.21 -0.82 8.03
N LEU A 8 9.48 -1.59 6.98
CA LEU A 8 8.54 -1.83 5.88
C LEU A 8 7.26 -2.54 6.35
N ASP A 9 7.39 -3.56 7.20
CA ASP A 9 6.23 -4.23 7.80
C ASP A 9 5.41 -3.27 8.69
N GLY A 10 6.09 -2.36 9.41
CA GLY A 10 5.44 -1.29 10.15
C GLY A 10 4.64 -0.34 9.26
N ASP A 11 5.24 0.12 8.15
CA ASP A 11 4.58 0.97 7.16
C ASP A 11 3.36 0.27 6.53
N LEU A 12 3.47 -1.02 6.21
CA LEU A 12 2.39 -1.84 5.66
C LEU A 12 1.25 -2.04 6.66
N CYS A 13 1.57 -2.21 7.94
CA CYS A 13 0.58 -2.28 9.01
C CYS A 13 -0.19 -0.96 9.15
N GLN A 14 0.51 0.18 9.09
CA GLN A 14 -0.11 1.50 9.08
C GLN A 14 -1.00 1.70 7.85
N LEU A 15 -0.55 1.30 6.66
CA LEU A 15 -1.35 1.35 5.43
C LEU A 15 -2.64 0.53 5.58
N SER A 16 -2.54 -0.69 6.09
CA SER A 16 -3.71 -1.56 6.31
C SER A 16 -4.73 -0.92 7.25
N ALA A 17 -4.28 -0.24 8.31
CA ALA A 17 -5.15 0.45 9.25
C ALA A 17 -5.76 1.75 8.67
N ALA A 18 -5.03 2.44 7.80
CA ALA A 18 -5.44 3.73 7.24
C ALA A 18 -6.41 3.62 6.06
N LEU A 19 -6.24 2.62 5.19
CA LEU A 19 -7.08 2.39 4.01
C LEU A 19 -8.60 2.44 4.29
N PRO A 20 -9.16 1.77 5.31
CA PRO A 20 -10.60 1.82 5.55
C PRO A 20 -11.05 3.20 6.06
N LEU A 21 -10.19 3.95 6.76
CA LEU A 21 -10.48 5.31 7.19
C LEU A 21 -10.49 6.27 5.99
N TRP A 22 -9.49 6.14 5.10
CA TRP A 22 -9.43 6.92 3.87
C TRP A 22 -10.58 6.59 2.93
N ARG A 23 -10.99 5.33 2.82
CA ARG A 23 -12.16 4.95 2.00
C ARG A 23 -13.46 5.57 2.50
N ARG A 24 -13.61 5.74 3.82
CA ARG A 24 -14.77 6.45 4.40
C ARG A 24 -14.74 7.95 4.10
N HIS A 25 -13.55 8.55 4.06
CA HIS A 25 -13.36 9.97 3.81
C HIS A 25 -13.43 10.32 2.31
N TRP A 26 -12.85 9.48 1.45
CA TRP A 26 -12.88 9.58 0.00
C TRP A 26 -13.75 8.46 -0.57
N ARG A 27 -15.04 8.76 -0.72
CA ARG A 27 -16.04 7.82 -1.27
C ARG A 27 -15.93 7.64 -2.77
N ASP A 28 -15.36 8.61 -3.48
CA ASP A 28 -15.13 8.52 -4.91
C ASP A 28 -13.83 7.77 -5.19
N ASP A 29 -13.90 6.75 -6.04
CA ASP A 29 -12.75 5.94 -6.42
C ASP A 29 -11.73 6.74 -7.25
N GLU A 30 -12.19 7.71 -8.05
CA GLU A 30 -11.33 8.61 -8.84
C GLU A 30 -10.52 9.57 -7.94
N VAL A 31 -10.97 9.74 -6.69
CA VAL A 31 -10.29 10.55 -5.67
C VAL A 31 -9.45 9.67 -4.75
N PHE A 32 -9.96 8.49 -4.39
CA PHE A 32 -9.34 7.56 -3.45
C PHE A 32 -8.06 6.94 -4.04
N TRP A 33 -8.15 6.34 -5.23
CA TRP A 33 -7.05 5.53 -5.78
C TRP A 33 -5.79 6.32 -6.11
N PRO A 34 -5.85 7.49 -6.80
CA PRO A 34 -4.63 8.23 -7.13
C PRO A 34 -3.78 8.63 -5.90
N ARG A 35 -4.43 8.81 -4.74
CA ARG A 35 -3.75 9.12 -3.47
C ARG A 35 -3.10 7.88 -2.87
N VAL A 36 -3.79 6.75 -2.92
CA VAL A 36 -3.27 5.46 -2.46
C VAL A 36 -2.10 5.02 -3.34
N ASP A 37 -2.24 5.14 -4.66
CA ASP A 37 -1.19 4.85 -5.65
C ASP A 37 0.07 5.68 -5.39
N SER A 38 -0.09 7.00 -5.26
CA SER A 38 1.05 7.90 -4.98
C SER A 38 1.82 7.52 -3.71
N LEU A 39 1.12 7.02 -2.69
CA LEU A 39 1.74 6.59 -1.44
C LEU A 39 2.45 5.23 -1.59
N ILE A 40 1.82 4.29 -2.30
CA ILE A 40 2.40 2.98 -2.60
C ILE A 40 3.63 3.12 -3.50
N GLU A 41 3.59 3.94 -4.54
CA GLU A 41 4.73 4.23 -5.41
C GLU A 41 5.91 4.81 -4.63
N ARG A 42 5.64 5.74 -3.70
CA ARG A 42 6.67 6.28 -2.80
C ARG A 42 7.26 5.21 -1.89
N LEU A 43 6.44 4.32 -1.33
CA LEU A 43 6.91 3.18 -0.55
C LEU A 43 7.80 2.27 -1.40
N LEU A 44 7.32 1.85 -2.58
CA LEU A 44 8.06 0.97 -3.48
C LEU A 44 9.37 1.59 -4.02
N THR A 45 9.45 2.91 -4.09
CA THR A 45 10.68 3.65 -4.48
C THR A 45 11.78 3.52 -3.42
N VAL A 46 11.41 3.52 -2.13
CA VAL A 46 12.38 3.40 -1.02
C VAL A 46 12.60 1.96 -0.57
N THR A 47 11.73 1.03 -0.99
CA THR A 47 11.86 -0.41 -0.74
C THR A 47 13.04 -1.02 -1.50
N PRO A 48 13.95 -1.72 -0.83
CA PRO A 48 15.03 -2.46 -1.49
C PRO A 48 14.50 -3.48 -2.50
N ARG A 49 15.22 -3.71 -3.60
CA ARG A 49 14.82 -4.70 -4.62
C ARG A 49 14.58 -6.10 -4.05
N THR A 50 15.35 -6.51 -3.04
CA THR A 50 15.21 -7.80 -2.37
C THR A 50 13.89 -7.96 -1.61
N GLU A 51 13.31 -6.86 -1.13
CA GLU A 51 12.05 -6.85 -0.37
C GLU A 51 10.85 -6.45 -1.24
N ARG A 52 11.08 -5.94 -2.46
CA ARG A 52 10.02 -5.40 -3.33
C ARG A 52 8.92 -6.42 -3.60
N CYS A 53 9.27 -7.66 -3.96
CA CYS A 53 8.28 -8.71 -4.19
C CYS A 53 7.43 -9.01 -2.93
N HIS A 54 8.05 -8.97 -1.75
CA HIS A 54 7.33 -9.19 -0.50
C HIS A 54 6.34 -8.06 -0.20
N VAL A 55 6.81 -6.81 -0.33
CA VAL A 55 6.00 -5.61 -0.10
C VAL A 55 4.83 -5.54 -1.09
N VAL A 56 5.07 -5.75 -2.38
CA VAL A 56 4.02 -5.75 -3.42
C VAL A 56 2.97 -6.83 -3.13
N ALA A 57 3.40 -8.06 -2.83
CA ALA A 57 2.47 -9.14 -2.50
C ALA A 57 1.62 -8.83 -1.26
N HIS A 58 2.22 -8.20 -0.25
CA HIS A 58 1.52 -7.81 0.97
C HIS A 58 0.49 -6.71 0.69
N ILE A 59 0.85 -5.68 -0.09
CA ILE A 59 -0.08 -4.60 -0.48
C ILE A 59 -1.29 -5.15 -1.23
N ASN A 60 -1.06 -5.98 -2.25
CA ASN A 60 -2.13 -6.61 -3.02
C ASN A 60 -3.06 -7.45 -2.11
N ARG A 61 -2.49 -8.15 -1.12
CA ARG A 61 -3.26 -8.91 -0.12
C ARG A 61 -4.09 -8.01 0.79
N ILE A 62 -3.56 -6.89 1.26
CA ILE A 62 -4.28 -5.93 2.11
C ILE A 62 -5.49 -5.37 1.36
N ILE A 63 -5.29 -4.94 0.12
CA ILE A 63 -6.35 -4.38 -0.72
C ILE A 63 -7.46 -5.40 -0.97
N ALA A 64 -7.09 -6.62 -1.37
CA ALA A 64 -8.04 -7.70 -1.59
C ALA A 64 -8.79 -8.09 -0.31
N ALA A 65 -8.11 -8.15 0.85
CA ALA A 65 -8.72 -8.49 2.14
C ALA A 65 -9.74 -7.44 2.61
N GLN A 66 -9.61 -6.20 2.17
CA GLN A 66 -10.56 -5.12 2.46
C GLN A 66 -11.72 -5.05 1.45
N GLY A 67 -11.76 -5.96 0.46
CA GLY A 67 -12.78 -5.98 -0.59
C GLY A 67 -12.66 -4.82 -1.57
N LEU A 68 -11.49 -4.17 -1.63
CA LEU A 68 -11.22 -3.08 -2.55
C LEU A 68 -10.82 -3.65 -3.92
N GLN A 69 -11.41 -3.13 -4.99
CA GLN A 69 -11.07 -3.53 -6.35
C GLN A 69 -10.08 -2.53 -6.96
N HIS A 70 -8.84 -2.98 -7.17
CA HIS A 70 -7.79 -2.22 -7.85
C HIS A 70 -6.95 -3.15 -8.71
N ALA A 71 -6.29 -2.59 -9.73
CA ALA A 71 -5.27 -3.32 -10.47
C ALA A 71 -4.14 -3.77 -9.51
N PRO A 72 -3.63 -5.00 -9.63
CA PRO A 72 -2.53 -5.45 -8.80
C PRO A 72 -1.27 -4.62 -9.08
N TYR A 73 -0.51 -4.30 -8.04
CA TYR A 73 0.79 -3.63 -8.17
C TYR A 73 1.88 -4.60 -8.60
N GLU A 74 2.94 -4.08 -9.24
CA GLU A 74 4.11 -4.79 -9.78
C GLU A 74 5.47 -4.27 -9.26
#